data_AF-A0A402ALE6-F1
#
_entry.id   AF-A0A402ALE6-F1
#
_cell.length_a   1.000
_cell.length_b   1.000
_cell.length_c   1.000
_cell.angle_alpha   90.00
_cell.angle_beta   90.00
_cell.angle_gamma   90.00
#
_symmetry.space_group_name_H-M   'P 1'
#
loop_
_entity.id
_entity.type
_entity.pdbx_description
1 polymer ?
#
loop_
_entity_poly.entity_id
_entity_poly.type
_entity_poly.pdbx_seq_one_letter_code
_entity_poly.pdbx_strand_id
1 'polypeptide(L)'
;MNIAWPLFFLICGTLFAIMLVLFWHPKLLRTPMRTSSDWERTHPVFRDDDRYWYAGSFYNNPDDPALFVPKRFGFGWTLNFGHPQAKLFLITLLGLLLLLGVALPLMVALFGGGSMHPSGCHTFGCLP
;
A
#
# COMPACT_ATOMS: atom_id res chain seq x y z
N MET A 1 13.25 2.62 -27.14
CA MET A 1 12.96 2.57 -25.69
C MET A 1 11.47 2.84 -25.52
N ASN A 2 10.69 1.85 -25.06
CA ASN A 2 9.21 1.97 -25.03
C ASN A 2 8.78 2.88 -23.87
N ILE A 3 8.10 3.99 -24.20
CA ILE A 3 7.67 5.02 -23.25
C ILE A 3 6.59 4.55 -22.26
N ALA A 4 5.95 3.41 -22.52
CA ALA A 4 4.96 2.84 -21.62
C ALA A 4 5.54 2.48 -20.24
N TRP A 5 6.79 2.01 -20.20
CA TRP A 5 7.46 1.61 -18.95
C TRP A 5 7.77 2.77 -18.01
N PRO A 6 8.42 3.88 -18.43
CA PRO A 6 8.66 5.01 -17.53
C PRO A 6 7.36 5.65 -17.03
N LEU A 7 6.30 5.70 -17.86
CA LEU A 7 4.99 6.20 -17.43
C LEU A 7 4.34 5.31 -16.39
N PHE A 8 4.40 3.98 -16.56
CA PHE A 8 3.90 3.02 -15.57
C PHE A 8 4.58 3.21 -14.21
N PHE A 9 5.92 3.30 -14.17
CA PHE A 9 6.64 3.50 -12.92
C PHE A 9 6.34 4.85 -12.26
N LEU A 10 6.17 5.90 -13.06
CA LEU A 10 5.80 7.23 -12.56
C LEU A 10 4.40 7.24 -11.95
N ILE A 11 3.44 6.56 -12.58
CA ILE A 11 2.08 6.41 -12.05
C ILE A 11 2.09 5.57 -10.76
N CYS A 12 2.78 4.44 -10.73
CA CYS A 12 2.89 3.63 -9.51
C CYS A 12 3.58 4.38 -8.37
N GLY A 13 4.66 5.12 -8.67
CA GLY A 13 5.38 5.93 -7.69
C GLY A 13 4.55 7.07 -7.12
N THR A 14 3.78 7.76 -7.97
CA THR A 14 2.88 8.85 -7.52
C THR A 14 1.73 8.31 -6.67
N LEU A 15 1.10 7.20 -7.05
CA LEU A 15 0.08 6.54 -6.24
C LEU A 15 0.61 6.07 -4.88
N PHE A 16 1.83 5.52 -4.85
CA PHE A 16 2.49 5.12 -3.61
C PHE A 16 2.80 6.33 -2.71
N ALA A 17 3.30 7.43 -3.28
CA ALA A 17 3.55 8.67 -2.54
C ALA A 17 2.26 9.27 -1.98
N ILE A 18 1.17 9.29 -2.76
CA ILE A 18 -0.16 9.73 -2.30
C ILE A 18 -0.63 8.86 -1.14
N MET A 19 -0.47 7.54 -1.25
CA MET A 19 -0.82 6.62 -0.16
C MET A 19 0.01 6.92 1.10
N LEU A 20 1.33 7.08 0.98
CA LEU A 20 2.16 7.44 2.13
C LEU A 20 1.73 8.79 2.74
N VAL A 21 1.41 9.80 1.94
CA VAL A 21 0.95 11.10 2.46
C VAL A 21 -0.39 10.97 3.18
N LEU A 22 -1.33 10.19 2.66
CA LEU A 22 -2.65 10.03 3.29
C LEU A 22 -2.61 9.18 4.57
N PHE A 23 -1.75 8.16 4.62
CA PHE A 23 -1.70 7.20 5.74
C PHE A 23 -0.60 7.47 6.77
N TRP A 24 0.45 8.21 6.39
CA TRP A 24 1.58 8.58 7.26
C TRP A 24 1.46 9.97 7.87
N HIS A 25 0.32 10.65 7.72
CA HIS A 25 0.06 11.92 8.38
C HIS A 25 -0.85 11.78 9.61
N PRO A 26 -0.42 11.16 10.72
CA PRO A 26 -1.26 11.02 11.90
C PRO A 26 -1.26 12.27 12.80
N LYS A 27 -0.78 13.45 12.37
CA LYS A 27 -0.45 14.53 13.34
C LYS A 27 -0.90 15.95 13.02
N LEU A 28 -0.97 16.41 11.77
CA LEU A 28 -1.14 17.87 11.56
C LEU A 28 -2.55 18.44 11.79
N LEU A 29 -3.59 17.60 11.89
CA LEU A 29 -4.95 18.06 12.25
C LEU A 29 -5.41 17.57 13.63
N ARG A 30 -4.60 16.81 14.37
CA ARG A 30 -4.89 16.50 15.77
C ARG A 30 -4.52 17.71 16.59
N THR A 31 -5.40 18.70 16.66
CA THR A 31 -5.46 19.52 17.87
C THR A 31 -5.62 18.54 19.02
N PRO A 32 -4.67 18.47 19.99
CA PRO A 32 -4.93 17.74 21.20
C PRO A 32 -6.08 18.48 21.88
N MET A 33 -7.30 18.00 21.67
CA MET A 33 -8.45 18.48 22.43
C MET A 33 -8.19 18.01 23.85
N ARG A 34 -7.60 18.91 24.63
CA ARG A 34 -7.27 18.72 26.03
C ARG A 34 -8.58 18.71 26.81
N THR A 35 -9.27 17.59 26.81
CA THR A 35 -10.35 17.37 27.77
C THR A 35 -10.34 15.91 28.22
N SER A 36 -10.05 15.75 29.53
CA SER A 36 -10.52 14.68 30.42
C SER A 36 -10.09 13.24 30.13
N SER A 37 -8.83 12.96 30.45
CA SER A 37 -8.11 11.69 30.43
C SER A 37 -8.70 10.53 31.28
N ASP A 38 -9.87 10.68 31.91
CA ASP A 38 -10.36 9.70 32.88
C ASP A 38 -11.71 9.05 32.54
N TRP A 39 -12.53 9.60 31.63
CA TRP A 39 -13.78 8.93 31.21
C TRP A 39 -13.59 8.05 29.98
N GLU A 40 -12.81 8.46 28.98
CA GLU A 40 -12.66 7.76 27.69
C GLU A 40 -12.19 6.30 27.79
N ARG A 41 -11.44 5.91 28.84
CA ARG A 41 -10.97 4.52 29.01
C ARG A 41 -12.08 3.48 29.17
N THR A 42 -13.30 3.90 29.48
CA THR A 42 -14.44 3.00 29.71
C THR A 42 -15.56 3.18 28.68
N HIS A 43 -15.44 4.14 27.76
CA HIS A 43 -16.46 4.37 26.75
C HIS A 43 -16.19 3.51 25.49
N PRO A 44 -17.24 2.93 24.89
CA PRO A 44 -17.09 2.23 23.63
C PRO A 44 -16.59 3.19 22.56
N VAL A 45 -15.56 2.77 21.80
CA VAL A 45 -15.03 3.54 20.66
C VAL A 45 -16.17 3.84 19.70
N PHE A 46 -16.53 5.11 19.56
CA PHE A 46 -17.60 5.53 18.68
C PHE A 46 -17.09 5.54 17.23
N ARG A 47 -17.27 4.40 16.55
CA ARG A 47 -16.72 4.16 15.20
C ARG A 47 -17.33 5.03 14.10
N ASP A 48 -18.44 5.70 14.35
CA ASP A 48 -19.12 6.55 13.35
C ASP A 48 -18.65 8.02 13.38
N ASP A 49 -17.64 8.36 14.20
CA ASP A 49 -17.04 9.69 14.23
C ASP A 49 -16.27 9.99 12.93
N ASP A 50 -16.72 11.01 12.19
CA ASP A 50 -16.21 11.44 10.89
C ASP A 50 -14.69 11.70 10.90
N ARG A 51 -14.11 12.05 12.05
CA ARG A 51 -12.67 12.32 12.17
C ARG A 51 -11.80 11.11 11.81
N TYR A 52 -12.35 9.91 11.91
CA TYR A 52 -11.66 8.66 11.61
C TYR A 52 -11.94 8.13 10.20
N TRP A 53 -12.89 8.74 9.46
CA TRP A 53 -13.30 8.31 8.14
C TRP A 53 -12.76 9.21 7.04
N TYR A 54 -11.71 8.75 6.38
CA TYR A 54 -11.12 9.44 5.24
C TYR A 54 -11.97 9.19 3.99
N ALA A 55 -12.40 10.28 3.35
CA ALA A 55 -13.30 10.28 2.19
C ALA A 55 -14.59 9.44 2.41
N GLY A 56 -15.04 9.33 3.66
CA GLY A 56 -16.23 8.55 4.04
C GLY A 56 -16.11 7.03 3.86
N SER A 57 -14.93 6.51 3.51
CA SER A 57 -14.76 5.09 3.11
C SER A 57 -13.61 4.36 3.83
N PHE A 58 -12.53 5.07 4.17
CA PHE A 58 -11.35 4.47 4.79
C PHE A 58 -11.27 4.83 6.27
N TYR A 59 -11.27 3.82 7.13
CA TYR A 59 -11.23 4.01 8.57
C TYR A 59 -9.78 4.04 9.08
N ASN A 60 -9.43 5.03 9.89
CA ASN A 60 -8.10 5.17 10.47
C ASN A 60 -8.18 5.71 11.89
N ASN A 61 -8.20 4.79 12.85
CA ASN A 61 -8.16 5.09 14.27
C ASN A 61 -7.08 4.23 14.97
N PRO A 62 -5.93 4.81 15.36
CA PRO A 62 -4.90 4.06 16.09
C PRO A 62 -5.33 3.64 17.50
N ASP A 63 -6.41 4.24 18.03
CA ASP A 63 -6.93 3.95 19.37
C ASP A 63 -7.96 2.79 19.34
N ASP A 64 -8.45 2.37 18.16
CA ASP A 64 -9.30 1.19 17.98
C ASP A 64 -8.43 -0.06 17.72
N PRO A 65 -8.48 -1.09 18.58
CA PRO A 65 -7.70 -2.31 18.40
C PRO A 65 -8.23 -3.21 17.26
N ALA A 66 -9.41 -2.94 16.71
CA ALA A 66 -9.95 -3.77 15.63
C ALA A 66 -9.17 -3.57 14.32
N LEU A 67 -8.78 -4.68 13.71
CA LEU A 67 -8.15 -4.71 12.39
C LEU A 67 -9.17 -4.51 11.26
N PHE A 68 -10.34 -5.16 11.39
CA PHE A 68 -11.44 -5.06 10.44
C PHE A 68 -12.61 -4.31 11.07
N VAL A 69 -13.12 -3.32 10.37
CA VAL A 69 -14.20 -2.44 10.81
C VAL A 69 -15.30 -2.49 9.75
N PRO A 70 -16.59 -2.63 10.12
CA PRO A 70 -17.66 -2.60 9.13
C PRO A 70 -17.65 -1.26 8.41
N LYS A 71 -17.93 -1.25 7.11
CA LYS A 71 -18.06 0.00 6.35
C LYS A 71 -19.23 0.82 6.89
N ARG A 72 -19.05 2.14 6.96
CA ARG A 72 -20.12 3.07 7.37
C ARG A 72 -21.31 3.04 6.40
N PHE A 73 -21.02 2.97 5.11
CA PHE A 73 -22.02 2.92 4.05
C PHE A 73 -21.91 1.63 3.25
N GLY A 74 -23.06 1.00 2.99
CA GLY A 74 -23.16 -0.24 2.22
C GLY A 74 -22.81 -1.49 3.03
N PHE A 75 -22.37 -2.53 2.33
CA PHE A 75 -22.06 -3.83 2.91
C PHE A 75 -20.55 -4.11 2.92
N GLY A 76 -20.09 -4.83 3.95
CA GLY A 76 -18.74 -5.36 4.05
C GLY A 76 -17.87 -4.67 5.10
N TRP A 77 -16.57 -4.96 5.03
CA TRP A 77 -15.56 -4.53 5.99
C TRP A 77 -14.48 -3.68 5.32
N THR A 78 -13.85 -2.81 6.09
CA THR A 78 -12.66 -2.04 5.75
C THR A 78 -11.57 -2.35 6.76
N LEU A 79 -10.32 -2.08 6.41
CA LEU A 79 -9.20 -2.17 7.34
C LEU A 79 -9.13 -0.89 8.17
N ASN A 80 -8.79 -1.04 9.45
CA ASN A 80 -8.37 0.09 10.25
C ASN A 80 -6.91 0.43 9.91
N PHE A 81 -6.71 1.43 9.06
CA PHE A 81 -5.37 1.86 8.64
C PHE A 81 -4.57 2.56 9.74
N GLY A 82 -5.18 2.84 10.89
CA GLY A 82 -4.49 3.26 12.11
C GLY A 82 -3.78 2.10 12.79
N HIS A 83 -4.23 0.88 12.56
CA HIS A 83 -3.72 -0.34 13.20
C HIS A 83 -2.35 -0.75 12.61
N PRO A 84 -1.34 -1.07 13.44
CA PRO A 84 0.00 -1.44 12.97
C PRO A 84 0.00 -2.64 12.00
N GLN A 85 -0.84 -3.64 12.27
CA GLN A 85 -0.94 -4.82 11.40
C GLN A 85 -1.57 -4.51 10.04
N ALA A 86 -2.53 -3.57 9.97
CA ALA A 86 -3.10 -3.15 8.69
C ALA A 86 -2.04 -2.44 7.83
N LYS A 87 -1.21 -1.60 8.46
CA LYS A 87 -0.08 -0.94 7.79
C LYS A 87 0.94 -1.95 7.28
N LEU A 88 1.31 -2.92 8.11
CA LEU A 88 2.24 -3.98 7.71
C LEU A 88 1.69 -4.75 6.51
N PHE A 89 0.43 -5.20 6.59
CA PHE A 89 -0.23 -5.90 5.49
C PHE A 89 -0.20 -5.09 4.18
N LEU A 90 -0.55 -3.80 4.25
CA LEU A 90 -0.56 -2.92 3.09
C LEU A 90 0.84 -2.74 2.49
N ILE A 91 1.85 -2.51 3.33
CA ILE A 91 3.25 -2.38 2.89
C ILE A 91 3.73 -3.67 2.24
N THR A 92 3.46 -4.83 2.84
CA THR A 92 3.85 -6.12 2.27
C THR A 92 3.17 -6.38 0.94
N LEU A 93 1.87 -6.10 0.83
CA LEU A 93 1.12 -6.27 -0.41
C LEU A 93 1.69 -5.39 -1.53
N LEU A 94 1.95 -4.11 -1.25
CA LEU A 94 2.52 -3.19 -2.23
C LEU A 94 3.96 -3.54 -2.59
N GLY A 95 4.76 -3.94 -1.61
CA GLY A 95 6.12 -4.42 -1.83
C GLY A 95 6.15 -5.64 -2.75
N LEU A 96 5.23 -6.59 -2.55
CA LEU A 96 5.10 -7.76 -3.42
C LEU A 96 4.68 -7.38 -4.85
N LEU A 97 3.68 -6.51 -4.99
CA LEU A 97 3.24 -6.03 -6.30
C LEU A 97 4.36 -5.29 -7.04
N LEU A 98 5.14 -4.48 -6.34
CA LEU A 98 6.30 -3.80 -6.90
C LEU A 98 7.42 -4.78 -7.27
N LEU A 99 7.68 -5.77 -6.42
CA LEU A 99 8.67 -6.82 -6.71
C LEU A 99 8.30 -7.58 -7.99
N LEU A 100 7.07 -8.08 -8.07
CA LEU A 100 6.60 -8.91 -9.19
C LEU A 100 6.39 -8.10 -10.47
N GLY A 101 5.83 -6.88 -10.36
CA GLY A 101 5.51 -6.05 -11.51
C GLY A 101 6.69 -5.25 -12.07
N VAL A 102 7.71 -4.99 -11.24
CA VAL A 102 8.82 -4.09 -11.60
C VAL A 102 10.16 -4.77 -11.46
N ALA A 103 10.52 -5.16 -10.23
CA ALA A 103 11.87 -5.58 -9.92
C ALA A 103 12.24 -6.92 -10.60
N LEU A 104 11.31 -7.87 -10.66
CA LEU A 104 11.52 -9.16 -11.30
C LEU A 104 11.67 -9.04 -12.83
N PRO A 105 10.77 -8.37 -13.58
CA PRO A 105 10.98 -8.10 -15.00
C PRO A 105 12.27 -7.31 -15.27
N LEU A 106 12.58 -6.32 -14.42
CA LEU A 106 13.82 -5.55 -14.54
C LEU A 106 15.05 -6.44 -14.33
N MET A 107 15.05 -7.30 -13.31
CA MET A 107 16.13 -8.26 -13.07
C MET A 107 16.28 -9.22 -14.26
N VAL A 108 15.18 -9.73 -14.80
CA VAL A 108 15.20 -10.57 -16.01
C VAL A 108 15.72 -9.80 -17.22
N ALA A 109 15.37 -8.53 -17.40
CA ALA A 109 15.88 -7.72 -18.50
C ALA A 109 17.38 -7.41 -18.36
N LEU A 110 17.86 -7.18 -17.13
CA LEU A 110 19.26 -6.84 -16.84
C LEU A 110 20.20 -8.06 -16.83
N PHE A 111 19.72 -9.23 -16.39
CA PHE A 111 20.54 -10.42 -16.18
C PHE A 111 20.11 -11.64 -17.01
N GLY A 112 18.88 -11.66 -17.52
CA GLY A 112 18.32 -12.73 -18.35
C GLY A 112 18.58 -12.54 -19.86
N GLY A 113 19.33 -11.51 -20.25
CA GLY A 113 19.93 -11.39 -21.58
C GLY A 113 21.03 -12.44 -21.76
N GLY A 114 20.65 -13.71 -21.87
CA GLY A 114 21.52 -14.77 -22.34
C GLY A 114 22.04 -14.38 -23.72
N SER A 115 23.36 -14.23 -23.80
CA SER A 115 24.14 -13.96 -25.00
C SER A 115 23.57 -14.65 -26.24
N MET A 116 23.09 -13.87 -27.21
CA MET A 116 23.14 -14.31 -28.60
C MET A 116 24.62 -14.49 -28.94
N HIS A 117 25.11 -15.72 -28.81
CA HIS A 117 26.43 -16.06 -29.30
C HIS A 117 26.42 -15.84 -30.82
N PRO A 118 27.39 -15.12 -31.41
CA PRO A 118 27.42 -14.82 -32.84
C PRO A 118 27.41 -16.07 -33.75
N SER A 119 27.56 -17.27 -33.18
CA SER A 119 27.61 -18.56 -33.86
C SER A 119 26.25 -19.22 -34.12
N GLY A 120 25.12 -18.65 -33.66
CA GLY A 120 23.79 -19.22 -33.92
C GLY A 120 23.44 -20.47 -33.09
N CYS A 121 24.24 -20.82 -32.09
CA CYS A 121 24.03 -21.98 -31.24
C CYS A 121 23.34 -21.61 -29.91
N HIS A 122 22.32 -22.37 -29.53
CA HIS A 122 21.69 -22.30 -28.21
C HIS A 122 21.85 -23.64 -27.48
N THR A 123 21.47 -23.70 -26.20
CA THR A 123 21.72 -24.83 -25.27
C THR A 123 21.17 -26.17 -25.74
N PHE A 124 20.24 -26.17 -26.70
CA PHE A 124 19.60 -27.37 -27.26
C PHE A 124 20.09 -27.73 -28.68
N GLY A 125 21.16 -27.08 -29.15
CA GLY A 125 21.76 -27.34 -30.45
C GLY A 125 21.85 -26.10 -31.32
N CYS A 126 22.54 -26.25 -32.44
CA CYS A 126 22.63 -25.23 -33.48
C CYS A 126 21.71 -25.66 -34.62
N LEU A 127 20.93 -24.72 -35.16
CA LEU A 127 20.28 -24.94 -36.46
C LEU A 127 21.35 -24.86 -37.55
N PRO A 128 21.29 -25.73 -38.58
CA PRO A 128 22.23 -25.72 -39.70
C PRO A 128 22.11 -24.45 -40.54
#